data_AF-A0A1Q3CH44-F1
#
_entry.id   AF-A0A1Q3CH44-F1
#
_cell.length_a   1.000
_cell.length_b   1.000
_cell.length_c   1.000
_cell.angle_alpha   90.00
_cell.angle_beta   90.00
_cell.angle_gamma   90.00
#
_symmetry.space_group_name_H-M   'P 1'
#
loop_
_entity.id
_entity.type
_entity.pdbx_description
1 polymer ?
#
loop_
_entity_poly.entity_id
_entity_poly.type
_entity_poly.pdbx_seq_one_letter_code
_entity_poly.pdbx_strand_id
1 'polypeptide(L)'
;DSSKSDKEEKEVICYECNKPGHIRSDCPKLKKKDQRKAMIATWSNSDDSSSDEDKNEKIANITFMAIEDDNEVCSSSLSYNYLQNEYNELIDVLDDLNKGYQLLKK
;
A
#
# COMPACT_ATOMS: atom_id res chain seq x y z
N ASP A 1 30.27 9.89 -34.05
CA ASP A 1 28.83 9.60 -34.15
C ASP A 1 28.50 8.32 -33.39
N SER A 2 27.25 8.19 -32.96
CA SER A 2 26.64 7.07 -32.24
C SER A 2 26.89 6.97 -30.74
N SER A 3 26.22 7.86 -30.03
CA SER A 3 25.59 7.62 -28.73
C SER A 3 24.82 6.29 -28.70
N LYS A 4 25.27 5.33 -27.88
CA LYS A 4 24.45 4.18 -27.49
C LYS A 4 23.76 4.53 -26.19
N SER A 5 22.46 4.81 -26.28
CA SER A 5 21.59 4.95 -25.13
C SER A 5 21.22 3.55 -24.65
N ASP A 6 21.84 3.10 -23.56
CA ASP A 6 21.43 1.90 -22.83
C ASP A 6 20.07 2.20 -22.18
N LYS A 7 18.99 1.99 -22.93
CA LYS A 7 17.66 1.90 -22.37
C LYS A 7 17.58 0.52 -21.72
N GLU A 8 17.85 0.46 -20.43
CA GLU A 8 17.44 -0.67 -19.60
C GLU A 8 15.92 -0.78 -19.70
N GLU A 9 15.45 -1.58 -20.65
CA GLU A 9 14.10 -2.11 -20.66
C GLU A 9 13.99 -2.99 -19.41
N LYS A 10 13.55 -2.38 -18.29
CA LYS A 10 13.33 -3.10 -17.05
C LYS A 10 12.32 -4.19 -17.34
N GLU A 11 12.80 -5.42 -17.48
CA GLU A 11 11.95 -6.58 -17.67
C GLU A 11 10.91 -6.60 -16.55
N VAL A 12 9.64 -6.68 -16.93
CA VAL A 12 8.53 -6.70 -15.99
C VAL A 12 8.60 -8.03 -15.22
N ILE A 13 9.08 -8.01 -13.98
CA ILE A 13 9.20 -9.18 -13.11
C ILE A 13 8.03 -9.22 -12.13
N CYS A 14 7.40 -10.37 -12.02
CA CYS A 14 6.31 -10.60 -11.07
C CYS A 14 6.85 -10.78 -9.65
N TYR A 15 6.43 -9.93 -8.73
CA TYR A 15 6.82 -10.01 -7.31
C TYR A 15 6.32 -11.26 -6.56
N GLU A 16 5.33 -12.00 -7.09
CA GLU A 16 4.79 -13.21 -6.45
C GLU A 16 5.49 -14.50 -6.85
N CYS A 17 6.08 -14.53 -8.04
CA CYS A 17 6.68 -15.76 -8.56
C CYS A 17 8.08 -15.57 -9.13
N ASN A 18 8.58 -14.33 -9.11
CA ASN A 18 9.89 -13.89 -9.59
C ASN A 18 10.16 -14.29 -11.05
N LYS A 19 9.09 -14.44 -11.85
CA LYS A 19 9.19 -14.71 -13.29
C LYS A 19 8.97 -13.43 -14.09
N PRO A 20 9.75 -13.20 -15.15
CA PRO A 20 9.53 -12.07 -16.04
C PRO A 20 8.25 -12.25 -16.88
N GLY A 21 7.82 -11.17 -17.54
CA GLY A 21 6.74 -11.15 -18.52
C GLY A 21 5.35 -10.79 -17.95
N HIS A 22 5.22 -10.56 -16.65
CA HIS A 22 3.95 -10.12 -16.05
C HIS A 22 4.15 -9.42 -14.70
N ILE A 23 3.21 -8.53 -14.35
CA ILE A 23 3.14 -7.95 -13.01
C ILE A 23 2.32 -8.85 -12.08
N ARG A 24 2.36 -8.58 -10.77
CA ARG A 24 1.64 -9.33 -9.74
C ARG A 24 0.17 -9.60 -10.11
N SER A 25 -0.58 -8.62 -10.62
CA SER A 25 -2.01 -8.80 -10.96
C SER A 25 -2.29 -9.91 -11.98
N ASP A 26 -1.36 -10.15 -12.90
CA ASP A 26 -1.53 -11.15 -13.96
C ASP A 26 -0.93 -12.51 -13.61
N CYS A 27 -0.41 -12.67 -12.38
CA CYS A 27 0.26 -13.89 -11.96
C CYS A 27 -0.72 -15.08 -11.99
N PRO A 28 -0.41 -16.14 -12.76
CA PRO A 28 -1.27 -17.32 -12.83
C PRO A 28 -1.39 -18.04 -11.49
N LYS A 29 -0.45 -17.81 -10.54
CA LYS A 29 -0.55 -18.31 -9.17
C LYS A 29 -1.66 -17.60 -8.36
N LEU A 30 -1.96 -16.33 -8.66
CA LEU A 30 -3.00 -15.56 -7.98
C LEU A 30 -4.42 -15.95 -8.43
N LYS A 31 -4.58 -16.37 -9.70
CA LYS A 31 -5.88 -16.79 -10.27
C LYS A 31 -6.50 -18.04 -9.65
N LYS A 32 -5.82 -18.72 -8.72
CA LYS A 32 -6.34 -19.92 -8.03
C LYS A 32 -7.29 -19.61 -6.85
N LYS A 33 -7.56 -18.34 -6.52
CA LYS A 33 -8.45 -17.97 -5.39
C LYS A 33 -9.82 -17.41 -5.76
N ASP A 34 -10.17 -17.26 -7.04
CA ASP A 34 -11.48 -16.76 -7.47
C ASP A 34 -12.34 -17.83 -8.16
N GLN A 35 -12.72 -18.87 -7.42
CA GLN A 35 -13.83 -19.75 -7.79
C GLN A 35 -14.92 -19.82 -6.70
N ARG A 36 -15.17 -18.72 -5.99
CA ARG A 36 -16.39 -18.58 -5.18
C ARG A 36 -17.13 -17.32 -5.55
N LYS A 37 -17.76 -17.35 -6.73
CA LYS A 37 -18.96 -16.57 -7.05
C LYS A 37 -19.75 -17.31 -8.14
N ALA A 38 -20.03 -18.59 -7.87
CA ALA A 38 -21.20 -19.27 -8.41
C ALA A 38 -22.21 -19.36 -7.26
N MET A 39 -23.47 -18.99 -7.52
CA MET A 39 -24.61 -18.88 -6.59
C MET A 39 -24.55 -17.74 -5.57
N ILE A 40 -25.10 -16.57 -5.92
CA ILE A 40 -26.33 -16.05 -5.27
C ILE A 40 -27.18 -15.42 -6.39
N ALA A 41 -28.08 -16.21 -6.96
CA ALA A 41 -29.17 -15.73 -7.80
C ALA A 41 -30.40 -15.56 -6.90
N THR A 42 -30.52 -14.42 -6.23
CA THR A 42 -31.77 -13.80 -5.69
C THR A 42 -31.37 -12.70 -4.70
N TRP A 43 -31.45 -11.44 -5.11
CA TRP A 43 -32.40 -10.49 -4.52
C TRP A 43 -32.33 -9.13 -5.23
N SER A 44 -33.52 -8.59 -5.41
CA SER A 44 -33.89 -7.61 -6.42
C SER A 44 -33.16 -6.28 -6.31
N ASN A 45 -32.92 -5.68 -7.48
CA ASN A 45 -32.66 -4.26 -7.65
C ASN A 45 -33.76 -3.46 -6.95
N SER A 46 -33.39 -2.65 -5.97
CA SER A 46 -34.20 -1.52 -5.49
C SER A 46 -33.23 -0.42 -5.11
N ASP A 47 -33.07 0.54 -6.02
CA ASP A 47 -32.58 1.87 -5.67
C ASP A 47 -33.51 2.42 -4.59
N ASP A 48 -32.98 2.66 -3.40
CA ASP A 48 -33.57 3.61 -2.46
C ASP A 48 -32.45 4.46 -1.88
N SER A 49 -32.29 5.64 -2.47
CA SER A 49 -31.38 6.67 -2.01
C SER A 49 -32.02 7.36 -0.81
N SER A 50 -31.50 7.13 0.40
CA SER A 50 -31.81 7.98 1.56
C SER A 50 -30.53 8.45 2.25
N SER A 51 -30.32 9.76 2.16
CA SER A 51 -29.38 10.55 2.95
C SER A 51 -29.85 10.60 4.39
N ASP A 52 -28.98 10.32 5.37
CA ASP A 52 -29.07 10.88 6.71
C ASP A 52 -27.71 10.76 7.43
N GLU A 53 -27.24 11.90 7.92
CA GLU A 53 -26.01 12.05 8.68
C GLU A 53 -26.29 11.72 10.14
N ASP A 54 -25.58 10.77 10.75
CA ASP A 54 -25.40 10.81 12.21
C ASP A 54 -24.14 10.07 12.69
N LYS A 55 -23.47 10.75 13.62
CA LYS A 55 -22.13 10.46 14.15
C LYS A 55 -22.21 9.46 15.30
N ASN A 56 -21.62 8.28 15.15
CA ASN A 56 -20.95 7.55 16.23
C ASN A 56 -20.28 6.26 15.74
N GLU A 57 -18.96 6.26 15.77
CA GLU A 57 -18.18 5.19 16.39
C GLU A 57 -18.55 3.75 16.00
N LYS A 58 -18.31 3.41 14.74
CA LYS A 58 -17.89 2.03 14.42
C LYS A 58 -16.39 2.05 14.28
N ILE A 59 -15.70 2.10 15.43
CA ILE A 59 -14.34 1.57 15.55
C ILE A 59 -14.45 0.14 15.05
N ALA A 60 -14.06 -0.08 13.79
CA ALA A 60 -13.87 -1.41 13.27
C ALA A 60 -12.75 -2.01 14.11
N ASN A 61 -13.13 -2.74 15.14
CA ASN A 61 -12.23 -3.48 16.00
C ASN A 61 -11.25 -4.21 15.11
N ILE A 62 -9.98 -3.92 15.35
CA ILE A 62 -8.80 -4.60 14.82
C ILE A 62 -8.88 -6.04 15.33
N THR A 63 -9.72 -6.86 14.70
CA THR A 63 -9.92 -8.26 15.06
C THR A 63 -10.01 -9.09 13.80
N PHE A 64 -8.83 -9.30 13.21
CA PHE A 64 -8.54 -10.47 12.39
C PHE A 64 -7.10 -10.92 12.70
N MET A 65 -6.88 -11.34 13.95
CA MET A 65 -5.75 -12.19 14.30
C MET A 65 -6.04 -13.59 13.75
N ALA A 66 -5.68 -13.83 12.51
CA ALA A 66 -5.50 -15.18 11.96
C ALA A 66 -4.13 -15.22 11.30
N ILE A 67 -3.12 -15.63 12.07
CA ILE A 67 -1.81 -16.03 11.55
C ILE A 67 -1.61 -17.49 11.97
N GLU A 68 -2.00 -18.40 11.08
CA GLU A 68 -1.37 -19.72 10.98
C GLU A 68 -0.76 -19.78 9.57
N ASP A 69 0.41 -19.17 9.42
CA ASP A 69 1.30 -19.44 8.29
C ASP A 69 2.72 -19.10 8.74
N ASP A 70 3.56 -20.12 8.90
CA ASP A 70 4.97 -20.05 9.28
C ASP A 70 5.82 -19.49 8.12
N ASN A 71 5.46 -18.28 7.67
CA ASN A 71 6.26 -17.47 6.79
C ASN A 71 6.27 -16.05 7.33
N GLU A 72 6.99 -15.87 8.44
CA GLU A 72 7.45 -14.57 8.90
C GLU A 72 8.46 -14.04 7.88
N VAL A 73 7.92 -13.58 6.75
CA VAL A 73 8.56 -12.56 5.96
C VAL A 73 8.59 -11.35 6.88
N CYS A 74 9.73 -11.15 7.56
CA CYS A 74 10.13 -9.84 8.03
C CYS A 74 10.38 -8.99 6.78
N SER A 75 9.27 -8.65 6.12
CA SER A 75 9.18 -7.51 5.25
C SER A 75 9.70 -6.41 6.14
N SER A 76 10.80 -5.77 5.78
CA SER A 76 11.35 -4.66 6.55
C SER A 76 10.43 -3.42 6.43
N SER A 77 9.10 -3.63 6.45
CA SER A 77 8.12 -2.65 6.84
C SER A 77 8.51 -2.23 8.24
N LEU A 78 9.31 -1.18 8.29
CA LEU A 78 9.44 -0.31 9.43
C LEU A 78 8.17 -0.36 10.27
N SER A 79 8.31 -0.71 11.54
CA SER A 79 7.23 -0.47 12.50
C SER A 79 6.80 0.98 12.35
N TYR A 80 5.49 1.26 12.42
CA TYR A 80 4.95 2.62 12.40
C TYR A 80 5.73 3.55 13.35
N ASN A 81 6.18 3.03 14.49
CA ASN A 81 6.98 3.75 15.47
C ASN A 81 8.36 4.18 14.95
N TYR A 82 9.03 3.36 14.16
CA TYR A 82 10.32 3.72 13.55
C TYR A 82 10.06 4.84 12.53
N LEU A 83 9.13 4.64 11.58
CA LEU A 83 8.79 5.67 10.59
C LEU A 83 8.37 7.01 11.21
N GLN A 84 7.62 6.96 12.32
CA GLN A 84 7.22 8.13 13.09
C GLN A 84 8.42 8.84 13.73
N ASN A 85 9.42 8.09 14.18
CA ASN A 85 10.66 8.62 14.72
C ASN A 85 11.46 9.36 13.63
N GLU A 86 11.70 8.77 12.46
CA GLU A 86 12.41 9.50 11.39
C GLU A 86 11.65 10.73 10.92
N TYR A 87 10.32 10.67 10.86
CA TYR A 87 9.51 11.84 10.54
C TYR A 87 9.76 12.98 11.54
N ASN A 88 9.78 12.68 12.84
CA ASN A 88 10.03 13.69 13.87
C ASN A 88 11.45 14.28 13.75
N GLU A 89 12.46 13.45 13.52
CA GLU A 89 13.84 13.90 13.31
C GLU A 89 13.96 14.87 12.11
N LEU A 90 13.23 14.60 11.02
CA LEU A 90 13.20 15.48 9.86
C LEU A 90 12.54 16.84 10.15
N ILE A 91 11.50 16.86 10.99
CA ILE A 91 10.83 18.10 11.42
C ILE A 91 11.79 18.96 12.24
N ASP A 92 12.56 18.37 13.15
CA ASP A 92 13.54 19.11 13.96
C ASP A 92 14.59 19.80 13.09
N VAL A 93 15.13 19.08 12.09
CA VAL A 93 16.10 19.64 11.13
C VAL A 93 15.49 20.77 10.30
N LEU A 94 14.24 20.61 9.86
CA LEU A 94 13.53 21.64 9.09
C LEU A 94 13.36 22.93 9.91
N ASP A 95 13.02 22.81 11.19
CA ASP A 95 12.85 23.96 12.07
C ASP A 95 14.17 24.69 12.30
N ASP A 96 15.27 23.97 12.49
CA ASP A 96 16.60 24.56 12.65
C ASP A 96 17.07 25.29 11.37
N LEU A 97 16.80 24.69 10.20
CA LEU A 97 17.10 25.31 8.92
C LEU A 97 16.26 26.58 8.71
N ASN A 98 14.97 26.55 9.07
CA ASN A 98 14.10 27.71 8.97
C ASN A 98 14.57 28.84 9.90
N LYS A 99 14.96 28.54 11.14
CA LYS A 99 15.58 29.53 12.05
C LYS A 99 16.81 30.17 11.41
N GLY A 100 17.71 29.37 10.85
CA GLY A 100 18.90 29.86 10.15
C GLY A 100 18.55 30.75 8.95
N TYR A 101 17.58 30.35 8.15
CA TYR A 101 17.09 31.13 7.02
C TYR A 101 16.52 32.50 7.45
N GLN A 102 15.73 32.55 8.53
CA GLN A 102 15.20 33.83 9.03
C GLN A 102 16.32 34.77 9.51
N LEU A 103 17.41 34.24 10.06
CA LEU A 103 18.58 35.04 10.45
C LEU A 103 19.31 35.60 9.23
N LEU A 104 19.44 34.81 8.16
CA LEU A 104 20.11 35.22 6.91
C LEU A 104 19.28 36.14 6.03
N LYS A 105 17.95 36.09 6.16
CA LYS A 105 17.01 36.94 5.41
C LYS A 105 17.00 38.39 5.89
N LYS A 106 17.60 38.69 7.04
CA LYS A 106 17.67 40.02 7.64
C LYS A 106 18.82 40.83 7.07
#